data_AF-A0A833LH40-F1
#
_entry.id   AF-A0A833LH40-F1
#
_cell.length_a   1.000
_cell.length_b   1.000
_cell.length_c   1.000
_cell.angle_alpha   90.00
_cell.angle_beta   90.00
_cell.angle_gamma   90.00
#
_symmetry.space_group_name_H-M   'P 1'
#
loop_
_entity.id
_entity.type
_entity.pdbx_description
1 polymer ?
#
loop_
_entity_poly.entity_id
_entity_poly.type
_entity_poly.pdbx_seq_one_letter_code
_entity_poly.pdbx_strand_id
1 'polypeptide(L)'
;MPDLLLELFSEEIPARMQRRAAEDLRKLVTDALVEAGLVNDGARAFATPRRLALTVHGLPARSPDRREERKGPRVGAPEKAIEGFLKAAGLASIAEAKIQEDKKGDFYVAVIERPGRIAGEVIAEIVPKVIRSFPWPKSMRWGAASTKPGSLAWVRPLHSVLCLFGPETEETEVVDFEIDGIRSGRVTRGHRFMAPAPITVRRFDDYVAKLEKAMVVLDTDRRKAIILADARDRALALGLELVEDEALLEEVAGLVEWPVVLVGEFEKQFLFLPPEVIRTTIRANQKCFVLRERSPLPGGER
;
A
#
# COMPACT_ATOMS: atom_id res chain seq x y z
N MET A 1 20.81 4.56 1.01
CA MET A 1 19.95 5.21 2.04
C MET A 1 19.01 4.15 2.59
N PRO A 2 18.41 4.31 3.78
CA PRO A 2 17.44 3.35 4.31
C PRO A 2 16.21 3.15 3.41
N ASP A 3 15.67 1.94 3.44
CA ASP A 3 14.43 1.57 2.75
C ASP A 3 13.34 1.17 3.75
N LEU A 4 12.09 1.44 3.39
CA LEU A 4 10.90 1.01 4.14
C LEU A 4 10.21 -0.12 3.39
N LEU A 5 9.94 -1.22 4.10
CA LEU A 5 9.01 -2.27 3.68
C LEU A 5 7.79 -2.26 4.61
N LEU A 6 6.61 -2.07 4.02
CA LEU A 6 5.32 -2.16 4.69
C LEU A 6 4.45 -3.22 4.03
N GLU A 7 3.83 -4.07 4.83
CA GLU A 7 2.76 -4.96 4.42
C GLU A 7 1.58 -4.87 5.38
N LEU A 8 0.38 -4.83 4.79
CA LEU A 8 -0.91 -4.96 5.46
C LEU A 8 -1.55 -6.26 4.99
N PHE A 9 -1.55 -7.29 5.85
CA PHE A 9 -2.06 -8.62 5.53
C PHE A 9 -3.46 -8.81 6.12
N SER A 10 -4.43 -9.14 5.28
CA SER A 10 -5.86 -9.24 5.64
C SER A 10 -6.53 -10.49 5.05
N GLU A 11 -7.78 -10.70 5.38
CA GLU A 11 -8.67 -11.55 4.56
C GLU A 11 -8.88 -10.95 3.15
N GLU A 12 -9.56 -11.72 2.28
CA GLU A 12 -9.64 -11.47 0.83
C GLU A 12 -10.28 -10.12 0.42
N ILE A 13 -9.42 -9.22 -0.04
CA ILE A 13 -9.72 -7.93 -0.66
C ILE A 13 -10.39 -8.18 -2.02
N PRO A 14 -11.57 -7.60 -2.30
CA PRO A 14 -12.20 -7.73 -3.61
C PRO A 14 -11.27 -7.27 -4.74
N ALA A 15 -11.10 -8.10 -5.79
CA ALA A 15 -10.18 -7.85 -6.90
C ALA A 15 -10.29 -6.43 -7.49
N ARG A 16 -11.54 -5.97 -7.73
CA ARG A 16 -11.83 -4.62 -8.24
C ARG A 16 -11.32 -3.45 -7.41
N MET A 17 -10.96 -3.68 -6.13
CA MET A 17 -10.47 -2.64 -5.22
C MET A 17 -8.94 -2.65 -5.07
N GLN A 18 -8.27 -3.73 -5.49
CA GLN A 18 -6.86 -3.98 -5.15
C GLN A 18 -5.89 -2.97 -5.78
N ARG A 19 -5.98 -2.73 -7.10
CA ARG A 19 -5.05 -1.82 -7.80
C ARG A 19 -5.13 -0.40 -7.24
N ARG A 20 -6.35 0.13 -7.11
CA ARG A 20 -6.58 1.45 -6.51
C ARG A 20 -6.08 1.51 -5.06
N ALA A 21 -6.33 0.48 -4.26
CA ALA A 21 -5.85 0.44 -2.89
C ALA A 21 -4.32 0.43 -2.79
N ALA A 22 -3.60 -0.27 -3.67
CA ALA A 22 -2.14 -0.19 -3.73
C ALA A 22 -1.66 1.24 -4.04
N GLU A 23 -2.30 1.91 -5.01
CA GLU A 23 -1.98 3.30 -5.36
C GLU A 23 -2.29 4.29 -4.23
N ASP A 24 -3.44 4.15 -3.58
CA ASP A 24 -3.85 4.96 -2.43
C ASP A 24 -2.86 4.76 -1.27
N LEU A 25 -2.44 3.51 -0.98
CA LEU A 25 -1.44 3.22 0.05
C LEU A 25 -0.11 3.91 -0.27
N ARG A 26 0.38 3.77 -1.51
CA ARG A 26 1.62 4.44 -1.96
C ARG A 26 1.51 5.94 -1.71
N LYS A 27 0.47 6.57 -2.25
CA LYS A 27 0.28 8.02 -2.20
C LYS A 27 0.18 8.52 -0.76
N LEU A 28 -0.69 7.93 0.05
CA LEU A 28 -0.93 8.37 1.44
C LEU A 28 0.33 8.28 2.29
N VAL A 29 1.11 7.20 2.14
CA VAL A 29 2.36 7.05 2.90
C VAL A 29 3.44 8.00 2.38
N THR A 30 3.65 8.09 1.07
CA THR A 30 4.70 8.97 0.51
C THR A 30 4.40 10.44 0.77
N ASP A 31 3.15 10.88 0.62
CA ASP A 31 2.76 12.27 0.87
C ASP A 31 3.02 12.63 2.35
N ALA A 32 2.63 11.75 3.28
CA ALA A 32 2.86 11.96 4.71
C ALA A 32 4.35 11.96 5.09
N LEU A 33 5.17 11.12 4.44
CA LEU A 33 6.63 11.12 4.64
C LEU A 33 7.25 12.44 4.15
N VAL A 34 6.85 12.91 2.96
CA VAL A 34 7.31 14.19 2.40
C VAL A 34 6.89 15.38 3.28
N GLU A 35 5.65 15.41 3.75
CA GLU A 35 5.17 16.45 4.70
C GLU A 35 5.99 16.46 6.00
N ALA A 36 6.42 15.28 6.46
CA ALA A 36 7.32 15.14 7.60
C ALA A 36 8.78 15.50 7.30
N GLY A 37 9.12 15.82 6.05
CA GLY A 37 10.48 16.17 5.61
C GLY A 37 11.37 14.96 5.27
N LEU A 38 10.76 13.78 5.07
CA LEU A 38 11.45 12.55 4.65
C LEU A 38 11.20 12.32 3.15
N VAL A 39 12.02 12.95 2.32
CA VAL A 39 11.95 12.80 0.86
C VAL A 39 12.58 11.47 0.46
N ASN A 40 11.91 10.72 -0.41
CA ASN A 40 12.35 9.40 -0.89
C ASN A 40 12.72 9.43 -2.38
N ASP A 41 13.52 8.45 -2.82
CA ASP A 41 13.95 8.31 -4.22
C ASP A 41 12.88 7.64 -5.10
N GLY A 42 12.05 6.79 -4.49
CA GLY A 42 10.98 6.11 -5.20
C GLY A 42 10.09 5.27 -4.28
N ALA A 43 8.93 4.87 -4.78
CA ALA A 43 8.03 3.97 -4.05
C ALA A 43 7.23 3.10 -5.02
N ARG A 44 7.03 1.84 -4.64
CA ARG A 44 6.20 0.89 -5.40
C ARG A 44 5.27 0.15 -4.46
N ALA A 45 4.00 0.10 -4.85
CA ALA A 45 2.99 -0.65 -4.13
C ALA A 45 2.53 -1.87 -4.92
N PHE A 46 2.08 -2.87 -4.19
CA PHE A 46 1.63 -4.16 -4.68
C PHE A 46 0.35 -4.54 -3.96
N ALA A 47 -0.49 -5.33 -4.62
CA ALA A 47 -1.67 -5.90 -4.00
C ALA A 47 -1.81 -7.36 -4.40
N THR A 48 -2.22 -8.21 -3.47
CA THR A 48 -2.71 -9.57 -3.73
C THR A 48 -4.10 -9.72 -3.11
N PRO A 49 -4.84 -10.82 -3.34
CA PRO A 49 -6.09 -11.10 -2.63
C PRO A 49 -6.05 -10.78 -1.14
N ARG A 50 -4.93 -11.00 -0.44
CA ARG A 50 -4.86 -10.87 1.03
C ARG A 50 -3.88 -9.81 1.50
N ARG A 51 -3.42 -8.93 0.61
CA ARG A 51 -2.26 -8.09 0.90
C ARG A 51 -2.30 -6.76 0.19
N LEU A 52 -1.92 -5.71 0.90
CA LEU A 52 -1.31 -4.52 0.32
C LEU A 52 0.12 -4.43 0.81
N ALA A 53 1.08 -4.23 -0.10
CA ALA A 53 2.48 -4.05 0.25
C ALA A 53 3.03 -2.79 -0.40
N LEU A 54 4.00 -2.16 0.25
CA LEU A 54 4.66 -0.94 -0.18
C LEU A 54 6.16 -1.06 0.13
N THR A 55 6.98 -0.79 -0.87
CA THR A 55 8.40 -0.51 -0.69
C THR A 55 8.65 0.97 -0.99
N VAL A 56 9.40 1.65 -0.14
CA VAL A 56 9.85 3.03 -0.34
C VAL A 56 11.37 3.04 -0.25
N HIS A 57 12.01 3.50 -1.32
CA HIS A 57 13.45 3.48 -1.46
C HIS A 57 14.05 4.85 -1.14
N GLY A 58 15.23 4.83 -0.52
CA GLY A 58 16.05 6.02 -0.37
C GLY A 58 15.51 7.04 0.63
N LEU A 59 14.95 6.58 1.75
CA LEU A 59 14.46 7.45 2.82
C LEU A 59 15.62 7.88 3.73
N PRO A 60 15.75 9.17 4.09
CA PRO A 60 16.74 9.60 5.06
C PRO A 60 16.42 9.03 6.45
N ALA A 61 17.46 8.72 7.23
CA ALA A 61 17.28 8.17 8.59
C ALA A 61 16.65 9.16 9.59
N ARG A 62 16.67 10.46 9.26
CA ARG A 62 16.01 11.53 10.03
C ARG A 62 15.52 12.65 9.10
N SER A 63 14.49 13.37 9.52
CA SER A 63 14.07 14.60 8.83
C SER A 63 15.11 15.71 9.08
N PRO A 64 15.19 16.76 8.22
CA PRO A 64 16.07 17.89 8.48
C PRO A 64 15.59 18.68 9.70
N ASP A 65 16.54 19.35 10.37
CA ASP A 65 16.23 20.36 11.38
C ASP A 65 15.47 21.51 10.72
N ARG A 66 14.45 22.03 11.41
CA ARG A 66 13.66 23.16 10.93
C ARG A 66 13.99 24.40 11.74
N ARG A 67 14.35 25.48 11.06
CA ARG A 67 14.58 26.80 11.64
C ARG A 67 13.47 27.74 11.16
N GLU A 68 12.63 28.20 12.08
CA GLU A 68 11.53 29.11 11.82
C GLU A 68 11.83 30.47 12.47
N GLU A 69 11.76 31.56 11.71
CA GLU A 69 11.87 32.91 12.26
C GLU A 69 10.47 33.49 12.46
N ARG A 70 10.10 33.73 13.72
CA ARG A 70 8.80 34.28 14.08
C ARG A 70 8.95 35.75 14.45
N LYS A 71 8.40 36.64 13.61
CA LYS A 71 8.34 38.07 13.89
C LYS A 71 7.39 38.33 15.05
N GLY A 72 7.92 38.98 16.07
CA GLY A 72 7.24 39.39 17.29
C GLY A 72 6.85 40.87 17.28
N PRO A 73 6.46 41.39 18.45
CA PRO A 73 6.05 42.78 18.58
C PRO A 73 7.26 43.73 18.45
N ARG A 74 6.96 45.04 18.28
CA ARG A 74 7.98 46.09 18.22
C ARG A 74 8.74 46.18 19.56
N VAL A 75 10.02 46.57 19.51
CA VAL A 75 10.80 46.87 20.71
C VAL A 75 10.09 47.97 21.51
N GLY A 76 9.89 47.74 22.82
CA GLY A 76 9.12 48.62 23.70
C GLY A 76 7.60 48.40 23.69
N ALA A 77 7.10 47.34 23.04
CA ALA A 77 5.68 46.98 23.10
C ALA A 77 5.20 46.65 24.53
N PRO A 78 3.89 46.76 24.82
CA PRO A 78 3.35 46.44 26.14
C PRO A 78 3.71 45.02 26.60
N GLU A 79 3.91 44.86 27.91
CA GLU A 79 4.36 43.60 28.53
C GLU A 79 3.50 42.40 28.13
N LYS A 80 2.17 42.56 28.08
CA LYS A 80 1.24 41.51 27.61
C LYS A 80 1.51 41.02 26.18
N ALA A 81 1.94 41.91 25.28
CA ALA A 81 2.27 41.55 23.91
C ALA A 81 3.60 40.78 23.83
N ILE A 82 4.56 41.14 24.69
CA ILE A 82 5.84 40.44 24.85
C ILE A 82 5.59 39.04 25.44
N GLU A 83 4.81 38.92 26.51
CA GLU A 83 4.45 37.64 27.13
C GLU A 83 3.74 36.70 26.15
N GLY A 84 2.77 37.22 25.39
CA GLY A 84 2.08 36.44 24.37
C GLY A 84 3.01 35.93 23.27
N PHE A 85 4.00 36.75 22.87
CA PHE A 85 5.02 36.37 21.90
C PHE A 85 5.97 35.30 22.46
N LEU A 86 6.47 35.47 23.69
CA LEU A 86 7.35 34.50 24.34
C LEU A 86 6.68 33.14 24.47
N LYS A 87 5.42 33.10 24.94
CA LYS A 87 4.64 31.87 25.05
C LYS A 87 4.43 31.19 23.70
N ALA A 88 4.17 31.97 22.65
CA ALA A 88 3.93 31.44 21.32
C ALA A 88 5.22 30.98 20.62
N ALA A 89 6.36 31.60 20.95
CA ALA A 89 7.68 31.25 20.42
C ALA A 89 8.41 30.18 21.26
N GLY A 90 7.91 29.87 22.47
CA GLY A 90 8.54 28.92 23.40
C GLY A 90 9.81 29.44 24.05
N LEU A 91 10.01 30.77 24.09
CA LEU A 91 11.18 31.42 24.68
C LEU A 91 10.95 31.67 26.18
N ALA A 92 11.99 31.51 27.00
CA ALA A 92 11.88 31.77 28.45
C ALA A 92 12.06 33.26 28.79
N SER A 93 12.75 34.01 27.93
CA SER A 93 13.00 35.44 28.09
C SER A 93 13.06 36.16 26.75
N ILE A 94 12.71 37.45 26.73
CA ILE A 94 12.82 38.32 25.55
C ILE A 94 14.27 38.55 25.12
N ALA A 95 15.24 38.31 26.01
CA ALA A 95 16.66 38.36 25.71
C ALA A 95 17.10 37.26 24.74
N GLU A 96 16.33 36.17 24.59
CA GLU A 96 16.58 35.10 23.63
C GLU A 96 16.10 35.45 22.22
N ALA A 97 15.30 36.50 22.07
CA ALA A 97 14.86 37.01 20.77
C ALA A 97 15.92 37.95 20.17
N LYS A 98 16.12 37.87 18.86
CA LYS A 98 16.95 38.81 18.11
C LYS A 98 16.16 40.09 17.85
N ILE A 99 16.83 41.24 17.86
CA ILE A 99 16.23 42.49 17.40
C ILE A 99 16.54 42.65 15.90
N GLN A 100 15.51 42.86 15.10
CA GLN A 100 15.64 43.15 13.68
C GLN A 100 15.18 44.59 13.40
N GLU A 101 16.09 45.40 12.88
CA GLU A 101 15.82 46.78 12.47
C GLU A 101 14.91 46.82 11.24
N ASP A 102 13.93 47.72 11.27
CA ASP A 102 12.97 47.93 10.17
C ASP A 102 12.68 49.43 10.04
N LYS A 103 12.34 49.89 8.83
CA LYS A 103 12.08 51.32 8.53
C LYS A 103 10.92 51.90 9.34
N LYS A 104 10.07 51.05 9.93
CA LYS A 104 8.92 51.40 10.77
C LYS A 104 9.19 51.22 12.28
N GLY A 105 10.43 50.88 12.66
CA GLY A 105 10.91 50.62 14.02
C GLY A 105 11.27 49.17 14.26
N ASP A 106 12.13 48.91 15.25
CA ASP A 106 12.74 47.59 15.47
C ASP A 106 11.75 46.59 16.05
N PHE A 107 11.86 45.32 15.66
CA PHE A 107 11.00 44.22 16.13
C PHE A 107 11.80 43.10 16.77
N TYR A 108 11.20 42.41 17.73
CA TYR A 108 11.74 41.14 18.24
C TYR A 108 11.48 40.03 17.23
N VAL A 109 12.44 39.14 17.04
CA VAL A 109 12.36 37.96 16.17
C VAL A 109 12.85 36.76 16.95
N ALA A 110 11.99 35.76 17.10
CA ALA A 110 12.37 34.50 17.73
C ALA A 110 12.84 33.54 16.65
N VAL A 111 14.02 32.95 16.85
CA VAL A 111 14.50 31.85 16.01
C VAL A 111 14.12 30.56 16.73
N ILE A 112 13.16 29.85 16.17
CA ILE A 112 12.68 28.57 16.72
C ILE A 112 13.37 27.46 15.96
N GLU A 113 14.25 26.72 16.64
CA GLU A 113 14.91 25.54 16.09
C GLU A 113 14.17 24.29 16.56
N ARG A 114 13.74 23.47 15.61
CA ARG A 114 13.12 22.17 15.88
C ARG A 114 14.04 21.08 15.34
N PRO A 115 14.58 20.21 16.20
CA PRO A 115 15.42 19.11 15.74
C PRO A 115 14.62 18.18 14.82
N GLY A 116 15.32 17.63 13.84
CA GLY A 116 14.80 16.60 12.97
C GLY A 116 14.35 15.37 13.76
N ARG A 117 13.32 14.70 13.27
CA ARG A 117 12.78 13.49 13.89
C ARG A 117 13.38 12.25 13.26
N ILE A 118 13.57 11.20 14.05
CA ILE A 118 14.04 9.90 13.57
C ILE A 118 12.97 9.31 12.64
N ALA A 119 13.39 8.82 11.48
CA ALA A 119 12.45 8.34 10.46
C ALA A 119 11.58 7.18 10.97
N GLY A 120 12.14 6.26 11.75
CA GLY A 120 11.38 5.17 12.38
C GLY A 120 10.21 5.67 13.24
N GLU A 121 10.42 6.68 14.08
CA GLU A 121 9.36 7.28 14.91
C GLU A 121 8.28 7.95 14.05
N VAL A 122 8.71 8.67 13.01
CA VAL A 122 7.79 9.31 12.06
C VAL A 122 6.94 8.26 11.33
N ILE A 123 7.54 7.16 10.88
CA ILE A 123 6.83 6.04 10.24
C ILE A 123 5.84 5.40 11.22
N ALA A 124 6.25 5.18 12.48
CA ALA A 124 5.39 4.63 13.53
C ALA A 124 4.17 5.53 13.84
N GLU A 125 4.28 6.84 13.64
CA GLU A 125 3.15 7.76 13.72
C GLU A 125 2.27 7.76 12.46
N ILE A 126 2.88 7.69 11.27
CA ILE A 126 2.19 7.82 9.97
C ILE A 126 1.36 6.57 9.65
N VAL A 127 1.97 5.39 9.74
CA VAL A 127 1.35 4.15 9.27
C VAL A 127 0.01 3.87 9.96
N PRO A 128 -0.12 3.96 11.30
CA PRO A 128 -1.41 3.80 11.96
C PRO A 128 -2.46 4.83 11.54
N LYS A 129 -2.07 6.08 11.23
CA LYS A 129 -3.00 7.11 10.75
C LYS A 129 -3.52 6.75 9.37
N VAL A 130 -2.63 6.36 8.45
CA VAL A 130 -2.99 5.91 7.09
C VAL A 130 -3.93 4.72 7.15
N ILE A 131 -3.67 3.72 8.00
CA ILE A 131 -4.54 2.54 8.15
C ILE A 131 -5.93 2.96 8.66
N ARG A 132 -6.02 3.85 9.65
CA ARG A 132 -7.31 4.29 10.21
C ARG A 132 -8.14 5.13 9.23
N SER A 133 -7.49 5.97 8.43
CA SER A 133 -8.15 6.87 7.47
C SER A 133 -8.19 6.33 6.04
N PHE A 134 -7.92 5.04 5.86
CA PHE A 134 -7.76 4.47 4.51
C PHE A 134 -9.08 4.55 3.71
N PRO A 135 -9.06 5.06 2.47
CA PRO A 135 -10.26 5.44 1.73
C PRO A 135 -10.96 4.24 1.04
N TRP A 136 -11.29 3.21 1.81
CA TRP A 136 -12.00 2.05 1.29
C TRP A 136 -13.41 2.44 0.80
N PRO A 137 -13.81 2.10 -0.44
CA PRO A 137 -15.17 2.35 -0.93
C PRO A 137 -16.25 1.66 -0.09
N LYS A 138 -15.89 0.52 0.50
CA LYS A 138 -16.69 -0.21 1.48
C LYS A 138 -15.76 -0.83 2.50
N SER A 139 -15.94 -0.45 3.76
CA SER A 139 -15.23 -1.01 4.90
C SER A 139 -16.19 -1.74 5.84
N MET A 140 -15.63 -2.50 6.75
CA MET A 140 -16.33 -3.20 7.82
C MET A 140 -15.49 -3.15 9.10
N ARG A 141 -16.18 -3.36 10.21
CA ARG A 141 -15.61 -3.58 11.54
C ARG A 141 -15.77 -5.06 11.87
N TRP A 142 -14.84 -5.65 12.62
CA TRP A 142 -14.87 -7.10 12.90
C TRP A 142 -14.43 -7.43 14.34
N GLY A 143 -14.68 -8.66 14.75
CA GLY A 143 -14.27 -9.20 16.05
C GLY A 143 -14.96 -8.51 17.25
N ALA A 144 -14.48 -8.82 18.46
CA ALA A 144 -15.06 -8.26 19.68
C ALA A 144 -14.94 -6.73 19.77
N ALA A 145 -13.89 -6.15 19.15
CA ALA A 145 -13.66 -4.71 19.12
C ALA A 145 -14.74 -3.96 18.34
N SER A 146 -15.46 -4.61 17.41
CA SER A 146 -16.52 -3.97 16.61
C SER A 146 -17.72 -3.49 17.44
N THR A 147 -17.80 -3.85 18.71
CA THR A 147 -18.85 -3.38 19.63
C THR A 147 -18.56 -1.97 20.18
N LYS A 148 -17.31 -1.52 20.20
CA LYS A 148 -16.89 -0.24 20.82
C LYS A 148 -16.81 0.89 19.79
N PRO A 149 -17.35 2.09 20.03
CA PRO A 149 -17.14 3.22 19.11
C PRO A 149 -15.66 3.45 18.79
N GLY A 150 -15.34 3.71 17.52
CA GLY A 150 -13.95 3.98 17.08
C GLY A 150 -13.07 2.77 16.80
N SER A 151 -13.61 1.53 16.80
CA SER A 151 -12.81 0.36 16.37
C SER A 151 -12.39 0.46 14.91
N LEU A 152 -11.31 -0.24 14.53
CA LEU A 152 -10.77 -0.20 13.18
C LEU A 152 -11.82 -0.64 12.15
N ALA A 153 -11.92 0.15 11.08
CA ALA A 153 -12.66 -0.19 9.88
C ALA A 153 -11.67 -0.47 8.74
N TRP A 154 -11.79 -1.63 8.11
CA TRP A 154 -10.95 -2.07 6.99
C TRP A 154 -11.81 -2.77 5.95
N VAL A 155 -11.31 -2.99 4.73
CA VAL A 155 -12.08 -3.70 3.69
C VAL A 155 -12.51 -5.11 4.13
N ARG A 156 -11.64 -5.75 4.92
CA ARG A 156 -11.77 -7.09 5.48
C ARG A 156 -10.96 -7.20 6.78
N PRO A 157 -11.12 -8.24 7.61
CA PRO A 157 -10.29 -8.39 8.81
C PRO A 157 -8.78 -8.29 8.51
N LEU A 158 -8.10 -7.31 9.11
CA LEU A 158 -6.64 -7.19 9.10
C LEU A 158 -6.06 -8.16 10.13
N HIS A 159 -5.01 -8.89 9.75
CA HIS A 159 -4.40 -9.96 10.55
C HIS A 159 -3.03 -9.60 11.08
N SER A 160 -2.20 -8.96 10.26
CA SER A 160 -0.84 -8.57 10.65
C SER A 160 -0.36 -7.36 9.87
N VAL A 161 0.56 -6.64 10.49
CA VAL A 161 1.30 -5.55 9.86
C VAL A 161 2.78 -5.89 9.93
N LEU A 162 3.45 -5.96 8.78
CA LEU A 162 4.90 -6.06 8.71
C LEU A 162 5.43 -4.67 8.37
N CYS A 163 6.35 -4.15 9.17
CA CYS A 163 6.92 -2.82 8.96
C CYS A 163 8.41 -2.82 9.32
N LEU A 164 9.26 -2.80 8.30
CA LEU A 164 10.72 -2.84 8.45
C LEU A 164 11.33 -1.58 7.86
N PHE A 165 12.32 -1.04 8.55
CA PHE A 165 13.08 0.12 8.09
C PHE A 165 14.56 -0.09 8.37
N GLY A 166 15.41 0.20 7.39
CA GLY A 166 16.87 0.12 7.61
C GLY A 166 17.68 0.20 6.33
N PRO A 167 19.02 0.22 6.45
CA PRO A 167 19.92 0.31 5.31
C PRO A 167 19.85 -0.95 4.43
N GLU A 168 20.16 -0.79 3.13
CA GLU A 168 20.28 -1.92 2.20
C GLU A 168 21.37 -2.91 2.61
N THR A 169 22.42 -2.49 3.31
CA THR A 169 23.57 -3.33 3.65
C THR A 169 23.52 -3.96 5.05
N GLU A 170 22.66 -3.46 5.93
CA GLU A 170 22.62 -3.84 7.35
C GLU A 170 21.31 -4.55 7.71
N GLU A 171 21.18 -4.98 8.97
CA GLU A 171 19.91 -5.53 9.44
C GLU A 171 18.86 -4.42 9.51
N THR A 172 17.64 -4.72 9.04
CA THR A 172 16.50 -3.80 9.18
C THR A 172 15.87 -3.94 10.55
N GLU A 173 15.37 -2.83 11.06
CA GLU A 173 14.67 -2.77 12.33
C GLU A 173 13.16 -2.86 12.11
N VAL A 174 12.46 -3.45 13.07
CA VAL A 174 11.00 -3.38 13.09
C VAL A 174 10.60 -1.99 13.58
N VAL A 175 9.79 -1.29 12.79
CA VAL A 175 9.19 -0.03 13.23
C VAL A 175 8.02 -0.37 14.15
N ASP A 176 8.22 -0.21 15.46
CA ASP A 176 7.29 -0.67 16.49
C ASP A 176 6.08 0.27 16.65
N PHE A 177 4.89 -0.25 16.43
CA PHE A 177 3.61 0.40 16.71
C PHE A 177 2.51 -0.66 16.85
N GLU A 178 1.38 -0.25 17.42
CA GLU A 178 0.19 -1.10 17.52
C GLU A 178 -1.04 -0.38 16.95
N ILE A 179 -1.88 -1.15 16.26
CA ILE A 179 -3.19 -0.69 15.81
C ILE A 179 -4.26 -1.74 16.10
N ASP A 180 -5.22 -1.39 16.97
CA ASP A 180 -6.37 -2.22 17.32
C ASP A 180 -5.98 -3.65 17.77
N GLY A 181 -4.90 -3.75 18.56
CA GLY A 181 -4.34 -5.02 19.04
C GLY A 181 -3.40 -5.74 18.05
N ILE A 182 -3.14 -5.17 16.88
CA ILE A 182 -2.18 -5.69 15.90
C ILE A 182 -0.87 -4.91 16.03
N ARG A 183 0.14 -5.55 16.64
CA ARG A 183 1.49 -4.99 16.72
C ARG A 183 2.26 -5.26 15.42
N SER A 184 3.02 -4.27 14.95
CA SER A 184 3.89 -4.42 13.79
C SER A 184 5.00 -5.45 14.05
N GLY A 185 5.48 -6.09 12.98
CA GLY A 185 6.51 -7.12 13.09
C GLY A 185 7.29 -7.37 11.82
N ARG A 186 8.00 -8.51 11.79
CA ARG A 186 8.83 -8.99 10.66
C ARG A 186 8.35 -10.30 10.05
N VAL A 187 7.14 -10.73 10.38
CA VAL A 187 6.60 -12.04 9.99
C VAL A 187 5.44 -11.84 9.03
N THR A 188 5.49 -12.53 7.91
CA THR A 188 4.41 -12.65 6.92
C THR A 188 4.01 -14.12 6.76
N ARG A 189 3.11 -14.41 5.82
CA ARG A 189 2.68 -15.76 5.44
C ARG A 189 2.53 -15.85 3.92
N GLY A 190 2.82 -17.03 3.37
CA GLY A 190 2.59 -17.36 1.96
C GLY A 190 1.14 -17.72 1.65
N HIS A 191 0.97 -18.54 0.61
CA HIS A 191 -0.35 -18.99 0.16
C HIS A 191 -1.15 -19.68 1.27
N ARG A 192 -2.43 -19.31 1.42
CA ARG A 192 -3.30 -19.74 2.53
C ARG A 192 -3.31 -21.25 2.76
N PHE A 193 -3.30 -22.00 1.68
CA PHE A 193 -3.45 -23.46 1.71
C PHE A 193 -2.17 -24.20 1.34
N MET A 194 -1.35 -23.61 0.48
CA MET A 194 -0.20 -24.32 -0.13
C MET A 194 1.09 -24.07 0.64
N ALA A 195 1.20 -22.94 1.34
CA ALA A 195 2.35 -22.58 2.16
C ALA A 195 1.94 -21.66 3.33
N PRO A 196 1.13 -22.15 4.29
CA PRO A 196 0.57 -21.35 5.38
C PRO A 196 1.58 -20.95 6.47
N ALA A 197 2.78 -21.54 6.44
CA ALA A 197 3.78 -21.34 7.48
C ALA A 197 4.22 -19.87 7.58
N PRO A 198 4.53 -19.38 8.80
CA PRO A 198 5.06 -18.04 8.99
C PRO A 198 6.44 -17.89 8.33
N ILE A 199 6.69 -16.71 7.78
CA ILE A 199 7.90 -16.37 7.05
C ILE A 199 8.50 -15.12 7.70
N THR A 200 9.70 -15.23 8.27
CA THR A 200 10.44 -14.07 8.75
C THR A 200 11.13 -13.37 7.58
N VAL A 201 10.97 -12.06 7.49
CA VAL A 201 11.44 -11.22 6.39
C VAL A 201 12.51 -10.26 6.89
N ARG A 202 13.54 -10.04 6.06
CA ARG A 202 14.63 -9.11 6.37
C ARG A 202 14.57 -7.79 5.61
N ARG A 203 14.04 -7.78 4.38
CA ARG A 203 13.96 -6.62 3.48
C ARG A 203 13.11 -6.97 2.26
N PHE A 204 12.91 -6.01 1.36
CA PHE A 204 12.04 -6.18 0.20
C PHE A 204 12.47 -7.32 -0.75
N ASP A 205 13.75 -7.46 -1.09
CA ASP A 205 14.17 -8.55 -1.99
C ASP A 205 13.97 -9.94 -1.37
N ASP A 206 14.30 -10.08 -0.09
CA ASP A 206 14.08 -11.30 0.69
C ASP A 206 12.59 -11.62 0.81
N TYR A 207 11.75 -10.60 1.00
CA TYR A 207 10.31 -10.69 1.03
C TYR A 207 9.74 -11.24 -0.29
N VAL A 208 10.11 -10.66 -1.42
CA VAL A 208 9.64 -11.11 -2.75
C VAL A 208 10.07 -12.55 -3.01
N ALA A 209 11.34 -12.87 -2.80
CA ALA A 209 11.88 -14.21 -3.04
C ALA A 209 11.23 -15.28 -2.15
N LYS A 210 10.97 -14.96 -0.87
CA LYS A 210 10.31 -15.90 0.06
C LYS A 210 8.83 -16.06 -0.23
N LEU A 211 8.13 -14.99 -0.59
CA LEU A 211 6.74 -15.07 -1.02
C LEU A 211 6.59 -15.96 -2.25
N GLU A 212 7.47 -15.81 -3.24
CA GLU A 212 7.45 -16.63 -4.45
C GLU A 212 7.66 -18.12 -4.13
N LYS A 213 8.65 -18.44 -3.28
CA LYS A 213 8.86 -19.81 -2.77
C LYS A 213 7.67 -20.35 -1.98
N ALA A 214 6.88 -19.46 -1.39
CA ALA A 214 5.68 -19.77 -0.64
C ALA A 214 4.40 -19.58 -1.48
N MET A 215 4.51 -19.73 -2.81
CA MET A 215 3.40 -19.73 -3.75
C MET A 215 2.61 -18.40 -3.73
N VAL A 216 3.32 -17.27 -3.75
CA VAL A 216 2.71 -15.94 -3.89
C VAL A 216 3.51 -15.14 -4.91
N VAL A 217 2.89 -14.85 -6.05
CA VAL A 217 3.40 -13.87 -7.01
C VAL A 217 2.87 -12.50 -6.60
N LEU A 218 3.75 -11.69 -6.00
CA LEU A 218 3.38 -10.40 -5.41
C LEU A 218 2.86 -9.39 -6.46
N ASP A 219 3.50 -9.35 -7.62
CA ASP A 219 3.20 -8.37 -8.66
C ASP A 219 1.97 -8.79 -9.49
N THR A 220 0.97 -7.90 -9.57
CA THR A 220 -0.27 -8.14 -10.33
C THR A 220 -0.02 -8.26 -11.82
N ASP A 221 0.82 -7.40 -12.40
CA ASP A 221 1.09 -7.41 -13.84
C ASP A 221 1.91 -8.66 -14.22
N ARG A 222 2.80 -9.12 -13.34
CA ARG A 222 3.46 -10.43 -13.47
C ARG A 222 2.45 -11.58 -13.43
N ARG A 223 1.47 -11.55 -12.50
CA ARG A 223 0.41 -12.58 -12.47
C ARG A 223 -0.42 -12.59 -13.75
N LYS A 224 -0.80 -11.42 -14.26
CA LYS A 224 -1.52 -11.29 -15.54
C LYS A 224 -0.73 -11.90 -16.70
N ALA A 225 0.57 -11.60 -16.77
CA ALA A 225 1.43 -12.16 -17.81
C ALA A 225 1.50 -13.69 -17.75
N ILE A 226 1.64 -14.28 -16.55
CA ILE A 226 1.63 -15.74 -16.37
C ILE A 226 0.30 -16.34 -16.81
N ILE A 227 -0.83 -15.79 -16.34
CA ILE A 227 -2.18 -16.28 -16.67
C ILE A 227 -2.41 -16.23 -18.18
N LEU A 228 -2.06 -15.12 -18.84
CA LEU A 228 -2.29 -14.94 -20.26
C LEU A 228 -1.42 -15.87 -21.11
N ALA A 229 -0.14 -16.03 -20.76
CA ALA A 229 0.76 -16.96 -21.44
C ALA A 229 0.26 -18.41 -21.32
N ASP A 230 -0.02 -18.86 -20.10
CA ASP A 230 -0.50 -20.22 -19.84
C ASP A 230 -1.84 -20.47 -20.54
N ALA A 231 -2.77 -19.51 -20.53
CA ALA A 231 -4.05 -19.63 -21.20
C ALA A 231 -3.92 -19.74 -22.72
N ARG A 232 -3.01 -18.97 -23.34
CA ARG A 232 -2.72 -19.06 -24.78
C ARG A 232 -2.08 -20.41 -25.13
N ASP A 233 -1.14 -20.88 -24.33
CA ASP A 233 -0.46 -22.17 -24.56
C ASP A 233 -1.45 -23.35 -24.46
N ARG A 234 -2.33 -23.32 -23.45
CA ARG A 234 -3.39 -24.32 -23.29
C ARG A 234 -4.40 -24.30 -24.43
N ALA A 235 -4.81 -23.11 -24.88
CA ALA A 235 -5.72 -22.96 -26.02
C ALA A 235 -5.09 -23.53 -27.30
N LEU A 236 -3.83 -23.19 -27.56
CA LEU A 236 -3.08 -23.67 -28.71
C LEU A 236 -2.94 -25.20 -28.71
N ALA A 237 -2.62 -25.80 -27.56
CA ALA A 237 -2.50 -27.25 -27.42
C ALA A 237 -3.81 -28.01 -27.72
N LEU A 238 -4.96 -27.35 -27.56
CA LEU A 238 -6.28 -27.88 -27.88
C LEU A 238 -6.76 -27.53 -29.29
N GLY A 239 -5.98 -26.79 -30.08
CA GLY A 239 -6.39 -26.29 -31.40
C GLY A 239 -7.45 -25.18 -31.34
N LEU A 240 -7.66 -24.60 -30.17
CA LEU A 240 -8.65 -23.54 -29.92
C LEU A 240 -7.97 -22.16 -29.90
N GLU A 241 -8.79 -21.12 -29.81
CA GLU A 241 -8.37 -19.73 -29.64
C GLU A 241 -8.88 -19.19 -28.29
N LEU A 242 -8.01 -18.50 -27.56
CA LEU A 242 -8.39 -17.79 -26.34
C LEU A 242 -9.17 -16.53 -26.70
N VAL A 243 -10.37 -16.37 -26.15
CA VAL A 243 -11.10 -15.10 -26.21
C VAL A 243 -10.54 -14.18 -25.13
N GLU A 244 -9.60 -13.33 -25.52
CA GLU A 244 -8.93 -12.39 -24.61
C GLU A 244 -9.89 -11.33 -24.06
N ASP A 245 -9.71 -10.99 -22.79
CA ASP A 245 -10.51 -10.01 -22.06
C ASP A 245 -9.66 -9.38 -20.96
N GLU A 246 -9.16 -8.18 -21.22
CA GLU A 246 -8.21 -7.51 -20.32
C GLU A 246 -8.83 -7.18 -18.95
N ALA A 247 -10.13 -6.84 -18.92
CA ALA A 247 -10.83 -6.54 -17.68
C ALA A 247 -11.02 -7.82 -16.83
N LEU A 248 -11.33 -8.94 -17.48
CA LEU A 248 -11.36 -10.23 -16.80
C LEU A 248 -9.98 -10.66 -16.33
N LEU A 249 -8.92 -10.41 -17.11
CA LEU A 249 -7.54 -10.71 -16.72
C LEU A 249 -7.11 -9.94 -15.48
N GLU A 250 -7.46 -8.66 -15.40
CA GLU A 250 -7.26 -7.85 -14.20
C GLU A 250 -8.01 -8.44 -12.99
N GLU A 251 -9.28 -8.83 -13.18
CA GLU A 251 -10.08 -9.41 -12.11
C GLU A 251 -9.51 -10.75 -11.63
N VAL A 252 -9.22 -11.69 -12.54
CA VAL A 252 -8.72 -13.03 -12.24
C VAL A 252 -7.34 -12.96 -11.58
N ALA A 253 -6.43 -12.09 -12.04
CA ALA A 253 -5.15 -11.88 -11.38
C ALA A 253 -5.32 -11.36 -9.94
N GLY A 254 -6.39 -10.62 -9.66
CA GLY A 254 -6.77 -10.19 -8.32
C GLY A 254 -7.48 -11.26 -7.48
N LEU A 255 -7.87 -12.41 -8.03
CA LEU A 255 -8.53 -13.50 -7.30
C LEU A 255 -7.53 -14.54 -6.75
N VAL A 256 -6.33 -14.62 -7.31
CA VAL A 256 -5.33 -15.65 -6.94
C VAL A 256 -3.98 -15.05 -6.58
N GLU A 257 -3.32 -15.62 -5.56
CA GLU A 257 -1.93 -15.30 -5.23
C GLU A 257 -0.93 -16.12 -6.06
N TRP A 258 -1.31 -17.33 -6.47
CA TRP A 258 -0.53 -18.22 -7.32
C TRP A 258 -1.36 -18.68 -8.53
N PRO A 259 -1.07 -18.17 -9.74
CA PRO A 259 -1.84 -18.55 -10.92
C PRO A 259 -1.52 -19.98 -11.37
N VAL A 260 -2.57 -20.78 -11.58
CA VAL A 260 -2.51 -22.09 -12.25
C VAL A 260 -3.68 -22.16 -13.22
N VAL A 261 -3.39 -22.21 -14.53
CA VAL A 261 -4.44 -22.28 -15.55
C VAL A 261 -4.86 -23.73 -15.77
N LEU A 262 -6.16 -23.98 -15.62
CA LEU A 262 -6.81 -25.25 -15.89
C LEU A 262 -7.79 -25.08 -17.05
N VAL A 263 -7.98 -26.13 -17.83
CA VAL A 263 -9.02 -26.18 -18.87
C VAL A 263 -10.10 -27.15 -18.41
N GLY A 264 -11.35 -26.69 -18.49
CA GLY A 264 -12.53 -27.52 -18.31
C GLY A 264 -13.41 -27.46 -19.56
N GLU A 265 -14.21 -28.51 -19.75
CA GLU A 265 -15.22 -28.57 -20.80
C GLU A 265 -16.62 -28.69 -20.19
N PHE A 266 -17.62 -28.25 -20.95
CA PHE A 266 -19.02 -28.42 -20.60
C PHE A 266 -19.66 -29.44 -21.54
N GLU A 267 -20.62 -30.21 -21.04
CA GLU A 267 -21.39 -31.09 -21.91
C GLU A 267 -22.14 -30.28 -22.97
N LYS A 268 -22.17 -30.78 -24.21
CA LYS A 268 -22.72 -30.07 -25.38
C LYS A 268 -24.16 -29.58 -25.16
N GLN A 269 -24.96 -30.32 -24.39
CA GLN A 269 -26.34 -29.94 -24.07
C GLN A 269 -26.45 -28.59 -23.33
N PHE A 270 -25.45 -28.24 -22.51
CA PHE A 270 -25.41 -26.95 -21.79
C PHE A 270 -24.90 -25.80 -22.66
N LEU A 271 -24.39 -26.10 -23.86
CA LEU A 271 -23.89 -25.12 -24.82
C LEU A 271 -24.93 -24.76 -25.89
N PHE A 272 -26.16 -25.27 -25.79
CA PHE A 272 -27.27 -24.94 -26.70
C PHE A 272 -27.96 -23.61 -26.31
N LEU A 273 -27.15 -22.60 -26.04
CA LEU A 273 -27.58 -21.22 -25.78
C LEU A 273 -26.84 -20.29 -26.74
N PRO A 274 -27.38 -19.08 -27.02
CA PRO A 274 -26.65 -18.10 -27.79
C PRO A 274 -25.25 -17.86 -27.19
N PRO A 275 -24.18 -17.81 -28.03
CA PRO A 275 -22.80 -17.68 -27.55
C PRO A 275 -22.59 -16.49 -26.59
N GLU A 276 -23.33 -15.40 -26.79
CA GLU A 276 -23.30 -14.20 -25.95
C GLU A 276 -23.78 -14.48 -24.52
N VAL A 277 -24.81 -15.33 -24.37
CA VAL A 277 -25.37 -15.72 -23.06
C VAL A 277 -24.39 -16.62 -22.32
N ILE A 278 -23.79 -17.59 -23.02
CA ILE A 278 -22.77 -18.49 -22.46
C ILE A 278 -21.57 -17.67 -21.99
N ARG A 279 -21.02 -16.82 -22.86
CA ARG A 279 -19.85 -15.99 -22.55
C ARG A 279 -20.12 -15.07 -21.37
N THR A 280 -21.28 -14.41 -21.34
CA THR A 280 -21.63 -13.50 -20.26
C THR A 280 -21.74 -14.25 -18.93
N THR A 281 -22.36 -15.43 -18.93
CA THR A 281 -22.52 -16.24 -17.71
C THR A 281 -21.18 -16.75 -17.20
N ILE A 282 -20.33 -17.30 -18.07
CA ILE A 282 -19.00 -17.80 -17.72
C ILE A 282 -18.13 -16.65 -17.19
N ARG A 283 -18.12 -15.51 -17.87
CA ARG A 283 -17.35 -14.33 -17.47
C ARG A 283 -17.84 -13.75 -16.14
N ALA A 284 -19.14 -13.49 -16.01
CA ALA A 284 -19.67 -12.76 -14.87
C ALA A 284 -19.70 -13.59 -13.58
N ASN A 285 -20.08 -14.87 -13.69
CA ASN A 285 -20.34 -15.73 -12.53
C ASN A 285 -19.17 -16.65 -12.20
N GLN A 286 -18.49 -17.20 -13.22
CA GLN A 286 -17.41 -18.17 -13.01
C GLN A 286 -16.01 -17.54 -13.07
N LYS A 287 -15.90 -16.31 -13.60
CA LYS A 287 -14.62 -15.60 -13.77
C LYS A 287 -13.62 -16.40 -14.62
N CYS A 288 -14.13 -17.14 -15.61
CA CYS A 288 -13.32 -17.95 -16.51
C CYS A 288 -13.21 -17.31 -17.90
N PHE A 289 -12.07 -17.53 -18.55
CA PHE A 289 -11.91 -17.23 -19.96
C PHE A 289 -12.63 -18.28 -20.82
N VAL A 290 -13.04 -17.88 -22.01
CA VAL A 290 -13.69 -18.76 -22.97
C VAL A 290 -12.69 -19.12 -24.06
N LEU A 291 -12.67 -20.39 -24.42
CA LEU A 291 -11.99 -20.87 -25.63
C LEU A 291 -13.03 -21.03 -26.74
N ARG A 292 -12.66 -20.71 -27.96
CA ARG A 292 -13.51 -20.92 -29.14
C ARG A 292 -12.78 -21.72 -30.20
N GLU A 293 -13.54 -22.39 -31.05
CA GLU A 293 -13.02 -22.92 -32.30
C GLU A 293 -12.46 -21.77 -33.15
N ARG A 294 -11.36 -22.02 -33.85
CA ARG A 294 -10.83 -21.04 -34.80
C ARG A 294 -11.87 -20.85 -35.88
N SER A 295 -12.30 -19.61 -36.08
CA SER A 295 -13.14 -19.29 -37.24
C SER A 295 -12.35 -19.68 -38.49
N PRO A 296 -12.92 -20.47 -39.42
CA PRO A 296 -12.27 -20.67 -40.70
C PRO A 296 -12.05 -19.29 -41.31
N LEU A 297 -10.89 -19.10 -41.95
CA LEU A 297 -10.70 -17.97 -42.88
C LEU A 297 -11.96 -17.85 -43.74
N PRO A 298 -12.45 -16.62 -44.05
CA PRO A 298 -13.64 -16.46 -44.87
C PRO A 298 -13.47 -17.26 -46.17
N GLY A 299 -14.16 -18.41 -46.28
CA GLY A 299 -14.04 -19.35 -47.40
C GLY A 299 -13.84 -20.85 -47.06
N GLY A 300 -13.68 -21.26 -45.80
CA GLY A 300 -13.55 -22.69 -45.44
C GLY A 300 -14.87 -23.32 -44.97
N GLU A 301 -15.36 -24.35 -45.68
CA GLU A 301 -16.52 -25.15 -45.25
C GLU A 301 -16.19 -26.03 -44.03
N ARG A 302 -16.97 -25.82 -42.96
CA ARG A 302 -17.20 -26.57 -41.70
C ARG A 302 -16.02 -27.26 -41.01
#